data_AF-A0A433PMI1-F1
#
_entry.id   AF-A0A433PMI1-F1
#
_cell.length_a   1.000
_cell.length_b   1.000
_cell.length_c   1.000
_cell.angle_alpha   90.00
_cell.angle_beta   90.00
_cell.angle_gamma   90.00
#
_symmetry.space_group_name_H-M   'P 1'
#
loop_
_entity.id
_entity.type
_entity.pdbx_description
1 polymer ?
#
loop_
_entity_poly.entity_id
_entity_poly.type
_entity_poly.pdbx_seq_one_letter_code
_entity_poly.pdbx_strand_id
1 'polypeptide(L)'
;MFPVTFSLRFPPKTIFKLCLFTCSLVALLTFFFSSPLSALLALSTPGDLPTSAYDHVPLSPYANLTQLATLPALITASSTHRRLIVVGDVHGCLDELNALLVKVQFDPTSDHLIFAGDLLAKGPKSIEVLRRVKELGASCVRGNHDDKVIRWKGYQLQLQMEHRDKEAEEYVDPKEMPEEFRESNMSEHRLLARALTFSDYAFLLSCPLILEIPEFNSLVVHAGLDPSIPSREIKTQDPQKVMYMRNIYKDVPRAGTKRGKHWAKIWNDVQRLHRFPLTVWYGHDAKRGLRIMPFSVGTDTGCVYGRMLTAVTMPEREVISVPCKKYAS
;
A
#
# COMPACT_ATOMS: atom_id res chain seq x y z
N MET A 1 19.95 73.59 12.17
CA MET A 1 19.11 73.87 11.01
C MET A 1 17.73 73.29 11.31
N PHE A 2 16.75 74.17 11.52
CA PHE A 2 15.33 73.94 11.83
C PHE A 2 14.56 73.24 10.68
N PRO A 3 13.25 72.90 10.79
CA PRO A 3 12.34 72.86 11.97
C PRO A 3 11.59 71.49 12.10
N VAL A 4 11.01 71.03 13.22
CA VAL A 4 9.89 71.49 14.09
C VAL A 4 8.56 71.58 13.30
N THR A 5 7.47 70.86 13.65
CA THR A 5 6.41 71.38 14.56
C THR A 5 5.33 70.36 15.00
N PHE A 6 5.01 70.46 16.30
CA PHE A 6 3.70 70.45 17.00
C PHE A 6 2.67 69.29 16.94
N SER A 7 2.35 68.83 18.16
CA SER A 7 1.15 68.11 18.59
C SER A 7 0.11 69.09 19.16
N LEU A 8 -1.20 68.83 18.97
CA LEU A 8 -2.31 69.33 19.80
C LEU A 8 -3.51 68.34 19.79
N ARG A 9 -4.34 68.40 20.83
CA ARG A 9 -5.26 67.37 21.38
C ARG A 9 -6.73 67.42 20.85
N PHE A 10 -7.39 66.24 20.86
CA PHE A 10 -8.81 65.78 21.07
C PHE A 10 -9.99 66.75 21.38
N PRO A 11 -11.32 66.33 21.43
CA PRO A 11 -12.15 65.20 20.91
C PRO A 11 -13.54 65.71 20.33
N PRO A 12 -14.78 65.10 20.44
CA PRO A 12 -15.32 63.72 20.52
C PRO A 12 -16.47 63.37 19.51
N LYS A 13 -16.87 62.08 19.48
CA LYS A 13 -18.19 61.44 19.18
C LYS A 13 -19.24 62.15 18.29
N THR A 14 -19.64 61.49 17.19
CA THR A 14 -21.04 61.56 16.70
C THR A 14 -21.51 60.22 16.12
N ILE A 15 -22.64 59.75 16.65
CA ILE A 15 -23.45 58.61 16.21
C ILE A 15 -24.41 59.13 15.13
N PHE A 16 -24.55 58.44 14.00
CA PHE A 16 -25.75 58.57 13.15
C PHE A 16 -26.19 57.18 12.69
N LYS A 17 -27.34 56.76 13.21
CA LYS A 17 -28.24 55.76 12.59
C LYS A 17 -29.12 56.51 11.60
N LEU A 18 -29.27 56.02 10.37
CA LEU A 18 -30.57 56.08 9.70
C LEU A 18 -30.73 54.90 8.75
N CYS A 19 -31.89 54.26 8.92
CA CYS A 19 -32.37 53.08 8.24
C CYS A 19 -33.13 53.42 6.94
N LEU A 20 -33.29 52.35 6.13
CA LEU A 20 -34.31 52.11 5.10
C LEU A 20 -34.07 52.78 3.72
N PHE A 21 -34.37 52.20 2.55
CA PHE A 21 -35.38 51.20 2.17
C PHE A 21 -34.93 50.49 0.84
N THR A 22 -35.01 49.15 0.84
CA THR A 22 -35.43 48.21 -0.25
C THR A 22 -34.64 47.80 -1.51
N CYS A 23 -34.66 46.47 -1.67
CA CYS A 23 -34.89 45.62 -2.86
C CYS A 23 -33.90 45.66 -4.03
N SER A 24 -33.03 44.64 -4.13
CA SER A 24 -33.30 43.45 -4.95
C SER A 24 -32.04 42.63 -5.24
N LEU A 25 -32.25 41.32 -5.31
CA LEU A 25 -31.52 40.34 -6.11
C LEU A 25 -30.13 39.83 -5.66
N VAL A 26 -30.17 38.62 -5.09
CA VAL A 26 -29.44 37.42 -5.55
C VAL A 26 -27.90 37.49 -5.62
N ALA A 27 -27.28 36.76 -4.68
CA ALA A 27 -26.18 35.79 -4.85
C ALA A 27 -25.08 35.96 -3.80
N LEU A 28 -25.11 35.09 -2.78
CA LEU A 28 -23.96 34.82 -1.92
C LEU A 28 -22.86 34.18 -2.78
N LEU A 29 -21.80 34.93 -3.07
CA LEU A 29 -20.54 34.38 -3.59
C LEU A 29 -19.78 33.73 -2.42
N THR A 30 -20.13 32.49 -2.09
CA THR A 30 -19.19 31.60 -1.41
C THR A 30 -18.11 31.22 -2.41
N PHE A 31 -16.93 31.82 -2.29
CA PHE A 31 -15.70 31.38 -2.94
C PHE A 31 -15.32 30.00 -2.39
N PHE A 32 -15.89 28.94 -2.97
CA PHE A 32 -15.34 27.59 -2.88
C PHE A 32 -14.27 27.44 -3.96
N PHE A 33 -13.02 27.28 -3.56
CA PHE A 33 -12.01 26.67 -4.42
C PHE A 33 -12.39 25.21 -4.62
N SER A 34 -13.08 24.90 -5.72
CA SER A 34 -13.28 23.54 -6.19
C SER A 34 -11.97 23.04 -6.81
N SER A 35 -11.20 22.27 -6.05
CA SER A 35 -10.22 21.37 -6.66
C SER A 35 -10.97 20.33 -7.51
N PRO A 36 -10.44 19.88 -8.66
CA PRO A 36 -11.11 18.90 -9.50
C PRO A 36 -11.12 17.48 -8.89
N LEU A 37 -10.58 17.29 -7.68
CA LEU A 37 -10.45 15.97 -7.04
C LEU A 37 -11.68 15.55 -6.22
N SER A 38 -12.65 16.45 -5.99
CA SER A 38 -13.85 16.14 -5.17
C SER A 38 -15.03 15.60 -5.99
N ALA A 39 -14.92 15.53 -7.32
CA ALA A 39 -16.02 15.10 -8.20
C ALA A 39 -16.06 13.58 -8.47
N LEU A 40 -15.14 12.79 -7.90
CA LEU A 40 -15.12 11.32 -8.06
C LEU A 40 -15.55 10.53 -6.81
N LEU A 41 -16.18 11.19 -5.82
CA LEU A 41 -16.64 10.57 -4.58
C LEU A 41 -18.14 10.76 -4.29
N ALA A 42 -18.92 11.14 -5.31
CA ALA A 42 -20.38 11.15 -5.19
C ALA A 42 -20.95 9.91 -5.88
N LEU A 43 -21.05 8.78 -5.16
CA LEU A 43 -22.11 7.77 -5.25
C LEU A 43 -21.79 6.57 -4.35
N SER A 44 -22.28 6.62 -3.11
CA SER A 44 -23.11 5.59 -2.47
C SER A 44 -23.23 5.89 -0.99
N THR A 45 -24.45 6.14 -0.54
CA THR A 45 -24.82 6.10 0.87
C THR A 45 -24.53 4.71 1.44
N PRO A 46 -24.13 4.57 2.72
CA PRO A 46 -23.94 3.26 3.35
C PRO A 46 -25.32 2.62 3.52
N GLY A 47 -25.77 1.88 2.52
CA GLY A 47 -27.11 1.29 2.51
C GLY A 47 -27.40 0.39 1.31
N ASP A 48 -26.85 0.66 0.13
CA ASP A 48 -27.28 -0.06 -1.09
C ASP A 48 -26.08 -0.55 -1.93
N LEU A 49 -25.43 -1.61 -1.47
CA LEU A 49 -24.76 -2.53 -2.41
C LEU A 49 -25.81 -3.54 -2.87
N PRO A 50 -26.02 -3.75 -4.18
CA PRO A 50 -26.96 -4.74 -4.66
C PRO A 50 -26.62 -6.10 -4.06
N THR A 51 -27.63 -6.78 -3.53
CA THR A 51 -27.56 -8.10 -2.90
C THR A 51 -26.87 -9.17 -3.76
N SER A 52 -26.70 -8.93 -5.07
CA SER A 52 -25.97 -9.80 -6.01
C SER A 52 -24.45 -9.60 -6.03
N ALA A 53 -23.90 -8.57 -5.39
CA ALA A 53 -22.45 -8.44 -5.20
C ALA A 53 -21.90 -9.43 -4.14
N TYR A 54 -22.80 -10.13 -3.44
CA TYR A 54 -22.52 -11.13 -2.43
C TYR A 54 -22.66 -12.58 -2.93
N ASP A 55 -22.98 -12.77 -4.22
CA ASP A 55 -23.10 -14.09 -4.82
C ASP A 55 -21.69 -14.68 -5.02
N HIS A 56 -21.29 -15.53 -4.07
CA HIS A 56 -20.06 -16.31 -4.03
C HIS A 56 -18.77 -15.50 -3.80
N VAL A 57 -18.38 -15.33 -2.52
CA VAL A 57 -16.96 -15.11 -2.21
C VAL A 57 -16.23 -16.42 -2.52
N PRO A 58 -15.40 -16.50 -3.57
CA PRO A 58 -14.76 -17.76 -3.92
C PRO A 58 -13.76 -18.13 -2.82
N LEU A 59 -13.79 -19.37 -2.34
CA LEU A 59 -12.74 -19.95 -1.48
C LEU A 59 -11.46 -20.31 -2.26
N SER A 60 -11.35 -19.86 -3.51
CA SER A 60 -10.12 -20.04 -4.27
C SER A 60 -8.98 -19.36 -3.51
N PRO A 61 -7.78 -19.98 -3.45
CA PRO A 61 -6.63 -19.42 -2.78
C PRO A 61 -6.24 -18.01 -3.26
N TYR A 62 -6.72 -17.60 -4.45
CA TYR A 62 -6.46 -16.29 -5.05
C TYR A 62 -7.74 -15.60 -5.53
N ALA A 63 -8.88 -15.89 -4.90
CA ALA A 63 -10.11 -15.17 -5.15
C ALA A 63 -9.92 -13.66 -4.94
N ASN A 64 -10.52 -12.84 -5.80
CA ASN A 64 -10.43 -11.38 -5.73
C ASN A 64 -8.97 -10.86 -5.75
N LEU A 65 -8.07 -11.57 -6.44
CA LEU A 65 -6.71 -11.11 -6.69
C LEU A 65 -6.66 -10.30 -7.99
N THR A 66 -6.37 -9.01 -7.89
CA THR A 66 -5.94 -8.22 -9.04
C THR A 66 -4.54 -8.65 -9.44
N GLN A 67 -4.40 -9.36 -10.55
CA GLN A 67 -3.10 -9.93 -10.94
C GLN A 67 -2.12 -8.88 -11.44
N LEU A 68 -2.63 -7.85 -12.14
CA LEU A 68 -1.83 -6.77 -12.70
C LEU A 68 -2.63 -5.47 -12.62
N ALA A 69 -2.00 -4.41 -12.14
CA ALA A 69 -2.51 -3.06 -12.26
C ALA A 69 -1.39 -2.11 -12.70
N THR A 70 -1.76 -0.96 -13.25
CA THR A 70 -0.80 0.06 -13.71
C THR A 70 -0.93 1.30 -12.83
N LEU A 71 0.19 1.85 -12.41
CA LEU A 71 0.22 3.11 -11.65
C LEU A 71 -0.36 4.24 -12.55
N PRO A 72 -1.34 5.04 -12.08
CA PRO A 72 -1.97 6.06 -12.89
C PRO A 72 -0.98 7.09 -13.45
N ALA A 73 -1.10 7.39 -14.75
CA ALA A 73 -0.22 8.32 -15.47
C ALA A 73 -0.17 9.74 -14.84
N LEU A 74 -1.22 10.17 -14.13
CA LEU A 74 -1.23 11.48 -13.44
C LEU A 74 -0.19 11.56 -12.32
N ILE A 75 0.13 10.41 -11.69
CA ILE A 75 1.15 10.34 -10.64
C ILE A 75 2.55 10.50 -11.25
N THR A 76 2.72 10.05 -12.49
CA THR A 76 3.99 9.96 -13.21
C THR A 76 4.17 11.03 -14.29
N ALA A 77 3.15 11.87 -14.55
CA ALA A 77 3.13 12.86 -15.62
C ALA A 77 4.21 13.95 -15.47
N SER A 78 4.80 14.34 -16.61
CA SER A 78 5.94 15.27 -16.72
C SER A 78 5.70 16.67 -16.11
N SER A 79 4.47 17.16 -16.05
CA SER A 79 4.15 18.49 -15.48
C SER A 79 4.06 18.51 -13.95
N THR A 80 3.96 17.36 -13.30
CA THR A 80 3.83 17.23 -11.82
C THR A 80 4.79 16.22 -11.21
N HIS A 81 5.76 15.71 -12.01
CA HIS A 81 6.53 14.49 -11.79
C HIS A 81 6.76 14.17 -10.31
N ARG A 82 5.90 13.30 -9.75
CA ARG A 82 6.03 12.95 -8.34
C ARG A 82 7.21 12.02 -8.17
N ARG A 83 8.06 12.30 -7.19
CA ARG A 83 9.14 11.39 -6.82
C ARG A 83 8.50 10.11 -6.25
N LEU A 84 8.77 8.98 -6.90
CA LEU A 84 8.25 7.69 -6.44
C LEU A 84 9.19 7.11 -5.38
N ILE A 85 8.62 6.61 -4.29
CA ILE A 85 9.37 6.11 -3.14
C ILE A 85 8.87 4.69 -2.83
N VAL A 86 9.70 3.68 -3.10
CA VAL A 86 9.37 2.28 -2.84
C VAL A 86 9.81 1.91 -1.42
N VAL A 87 8.87 1.51 -0.57
CA VAL A 87 9.09 1.13 0.83
C VAL A 87 9.02 -0.40 0.96
N GLY A 88 10.00 -0.98 1.66
CA GLY A 88 10.03 -2.41 1.95
C GLY A 88 9.04 -2.85 3.02
N ASP A 89 9.14 -4.12 3.42
CA ASP A 89 8.23 -4.80 4.34
C ASP A 89 8.13 -4.09 5.70
N VAL A 90 6.92 -3.60 6.01
CA VAL A 90 6.67 -2.79 7.22
C VAL A 90 6.31 -3.66 8.41
N HIS A 91 5.54 -4.73 8.21
CA HIS A 91 5.15 -5.70 9.25
C HIS A 91 4.68 -5.02 10.55
N GLY A 92 3.68 -4.15 10.48
CA GLY A 92 3.12 -3.49 11.67
C GLY A 92 4.06 -2.54 12.44
N CYS A 93 5.21 -2.17 11.87
CA CYS A 93 6.18 -1.24 12.48
C CYS A 93 5.81 0.23 12.18
N LEU A 94 4.69 0.70 12.74
CA LEU A 94 4.16 2.05 12.48
C LEU A 94 5.12 3.18 12.89
N ASP A 95 5.78 3.04 14.03
CA ASP A 95 6.64 4.10 14.57
C ASP A 95 7.84 4.31 13.64
N GLU A 96 8.41 3.22 13.14
CA GLU A 96 9.48 3.20 12.16
C GLU A 96 9.02 3.70 10.79
N LEU A 97 7.80 3.37 10.36
CA LEU A 97 7.21 3.96 9.15
C LEU A 97 7.13 5.48 9.26
N ASN A 98 6.57 6.00 10.36
CA ASN A 98 6.48 7.45 10.57
C ASN A 98 7.86 8.11 10.63
N ALA A 99 8.84 7.48 11.28
CA ALA A 99 10.22 7.96 11.30
C ALA A 99 10.85 8.00 9.89
N LEU A 100 10.57 7.00 9.06
CA LEU A 100 11.03 6.95 7.67
C LEU A 100 10.42 8.08 6.83
N LEU A 101 9.11 8.33 6.99
CA LEU A 101 8.41 9.43 6.30
C LEU A 101 8.99 10.80 6.64
N VAL A 102 9.35 11.02 7.91
CA VAL A 102 10.06 12.24 8.33
C VAL A 102 11.44 12.31 7.68
N LYS A 103 12.19 11.20 7.68
CA LYS A 103 13.57 11.17 7.17
C LYS A 103 13.65 11.36 5.65
N VAL A 104 12.69 10.83 4.89
CA VAL A 104 12.60 11.04 3.43
C VAL A 104 12.00 12.41 3.07
N GLN A 105 11.53 13.15 4.08
CA GLN A 105 10.83 14.43 3.93
C GLN A 105 9.63 14.27 2.98
N PHE A 106 8.80 13.27 3.26
CA PHE A 106 7.66 12.93 2.41
C PHE A 106 6.68 14.10 2.30
N ASP A 107 6.37 14.49 1.07
CA ASP A 107 5.37 15.49 0.74
C ASP A 107 4.33 14.91 -0.24
N PRO A 108 3.07 14.70 0.16
CA PRO A 108 2.05 14.08 -0.68
C PRO A 108 1.67 14.89 -1.93
N THR A 109 2.12 16.15 -2.03
CA THR A 109 1.91 16.97 -3.23
C THR A 109 2.94 16.67 -4.33
N SER A 110 4.15 16.28 -3.94
CA SER A 110 5.32 16.09 -4.82
C SER A 110 5.89 14.66 -4.78
N ASP A 111 5.42 13.80 -3.88
CA ASP A 111 5.85 12.42 -3.72
C ASP A 111 4.69 11.44 -3.89
N HIS A 112 5.03 10.19 -4.21
CA HIS A 112 4.11 9.07 -4.15
C HIS A 112 4.78 7.83 -3.54
N LEU A 113 4.13 7.22 -2.56
CA LEU A 113 4.64 6.03 -1.88
C LEU A 113 4.11 4.76 -2.54
N ILE A 114 4.99 3.75 -2.64
CA ILE A 114 4.66 2.42 -3.13
C ILE A 114 5.20 1.39 -2.14
N PHE A 115 4.34 0.59 -1.52
CA PHE A 115 4.74 -0.44 -0.56
C PHE A 115 4.92 -1.80 -1.24
N ALA A 116 6.04 -2.47 -0.97
CA ALA A 116 6.39 -3.77 -1.53
C ALA A 116 5.62 -4.97 -0.91
N GLY A 117 4.50 -4.71 -0.24
CA GLY A 117 3.71 -5.72 0.48
C GLY A 117 4.20 -5.96 1.91
N ASP A 118 3.58 -6.94 2.57
CA ASP A 118 3.81 -7.31 3.96
C ASP A 118 3.68 -6.10 4.90
N LEU A 119 2.55 -5.42 4.78
CA LEU A 119 2.15 -4.33 5.67
C LEU A 119 1.81 -4.87 7.07
N LEU A 120 1.23 -6.06 7.11
CA LEU A 120 0.64 -6.68 8.30
C LEU A 120 1.53 -7.78 8.91
N ALA A 121 1.14 -8.21 10.10
CA ALA A 121 1.69 -9.30 10.90
C ALA A 121 3.11 -9.04 11.46
N LYS A 122 3.50 -9.86 12.44
CA LYS A 122 4.75 -9.87 13.21
C LYS A 122 4.96 -8.67 14.14
N GLY A 123 4.70 -7.45 13.66
CA GLY A 123 4.86 -6.24 14.47
C GLY A 123 3.58 -5.78 15.16
N PRO A 124 3.71 -4.81 16.09
CA PRO A 124 2.70 -4.54 17.09
C PRO A 124 1.47 -3.74 16.59
N LYS A 125 1.59 -3.01 15.47
CA LYS A 125 0.62 -1.98 15.05
C LYS A 125 0.13 -2.19 13.62
N SER A 126 -0.21 -3.43 13.27
CA SER A 126 -0.58 -3.84 11.90
C SER A 126 -1.81 -3.07 11.36
N ILE A 127 -2.86 -2.90 12.17
CA ILE A 127 -4.08 -2.20 11.74
C ILE A 127 -3.82 -0.71 11.54
N GLU A 128 -2.99 -0.11 12.37
CA GLU A 128 -2.60 1.29 12.28
C GLU A 128 -1.67 1.54 11.10
N VAL A 129 -0.74 0.62 10.78
CA VAL A 129 0.04 0.68 9.54
C VAL A 129 -0.88 0.69 8.34
N LEU A 130 -1.84 -0.23 8.27
CA LEU A 130 -2.79 -0.31 7.16
C LEU A 130 -3.55 1.00 6.96
N ARG A 131 -4.10 1.54 8.05
CA ARG A 131 -4.84 2.81 8.03
C ARG A 131 -3.95 3.98 7.66
N ARG A 132 -2.70 3.99 8.12
CA ARG A 132 -1.71 5.03 7.78
C ARG A 132 -1.35 5.00 6.30
N VAL A 133 -1.07 3.81 5.75
CA VAL A 133 -0.78 3.65 4.31
C VAL A 133 -1.95 4.12 3.45
N LYS A 134 -3.18 3.79 3.86
CA LYS A 134 -4.40 4.25 3.21
C LYS A 134 -4.60 5.76 3.31
N GLU A 135 -4.38 6.36 4.48
CA GLU A 135 -4.46 7.81 4.70
C GLU A 135 -3.48 8.58 3.80
N LEU A 136 -2.28 8.03 3.58
CA LEU A 136 -1.25 8.61 2.71
C LEU A 136 -1.61 8.54 1.22
N GLY A 137 -2.70 7.87 0.83
CA GLY A 137 -3.07 7.64 -0.57
C GLY A 137 -2.03 6.80 -1.33
N ALA A 138 -1.26 5.98 -0.62
CA ALA A 138 -0.16 5.22 -1.18
C ALA A 138 -0.64 4.02 -2.01
N SER A 139 0.21 3.57 -2.93
CA SER A 139 0.04 2.29 -3.63
C SER A 139 0.74 1.17 -2.87
N CYS A 140 0.33 -0.07 -3.12
CA CYS A 140 0.89 -1.27 -2.51
C CYS A 140 0.85 -2.42 -3.51
N VAL A 141 1.66 -3.45 -3.28
CA VAL A 141 1.48 -4.78 -3.87
C VAL A 141 1.13 -5.78 -2.78
N ARG A 142 0.44 -6.86 -3.13
CA ARG A 142 -0.02 -7.86 -2.16
C ARG A 142 1.16 -8.69 -1.65
N GLY A 143 1.43 -8.61 -0.34
CA GLY A 143 2.40 -9.44 0.34
C GLY A 143 1.88 -10.81 0.73
N ASN A 144 2.78 -11.73 1.08
CA ASN A 144 2.39 -13.08 1.45
C ASN A 144 1.72 -13.14 2.84
N HIS A 145 2.08 -12.23 3.76
CA HIS A 145 1.39 -12.08 5.03
C HIS A 145 0.06 -11.37 4.84
N ASP A 146 -0.01 -10.36 3.96
CA ASP A 146 -1.27 -9.66 3.65
C ASP A 146 -2.30 -10.62 3.05
N ASP A 147 -1.89 -11.47 2.10
CA ASP A 147 -2.75 -12.48 1.47
C ASP A 147 -3.35 -13.47 2.48
N LYS A 148 -2.55 -13.92 3.45
CA LYS A 148 -3.05 -14.77 4.55
C LYS A 148 -4.15 -14.06 5.34
N VAL A 149 -4.00 -12.78 5.67
CA VAL A 149 -5.06 -12.00 6.38
C VAL A 149 -6.30 -11.85 5.51
N ILE A 150 -6.13 -11.54 4.22
CA ILE A 150 -7.23 -11.39 3.25
C ILE A 150 -8.05 -12.68 3.19
N ARG A 151 -7.39 -13.82 3.03
CA ARG A 151 -8.05 -15.13 2.93
C ARG A 151 -8.78 -15.51 4.21
N TRP A 152 -8.18 -15.24 5.38
CA TRP A 152 -8.86 -15.42 6.66
C TRP A 152 -10.11 -14.56 6.78
N LYS A 153 -10.06 -13.30 6.33
CA LYS A 153 -11.22 -12.40 6.36
C LYS A 153 -12.31 -12.87 5.40
N GLY A 154 -11.96 -13.28 4.18
CA GLY A 154 -12.89 -13.85 3.22
C GLY A 154 -13.61 -15.09 3.77
N TYR A 155 -12.85 -16.01 4.40
CA TYR A 155 -13.41 -17.19 5.05
C TYR A 155 -14.38 -16.83 6.20
N GLN A 156 -14.01 -15.87 7.06
CA GLN A 156 -14.87 -15.40 8.15
C GLN A 156 -16.19 -14.80 7.63
N LEU A 157 -16.12 -13.99 6.58
CA LEU A 157 -17.32 -13.39 5.97
C LEU A 157 -18.24 -14.46 5.39
N GLN A 158 -17.69 -15.49 4.74
CA GLN A 158 -18.49 -16.60 4.22
C GLN A 158 -19.18 -17.38 5.35
N LEU A 159 -18.47 -17.72 6.41
CA LEU A 159 -19.06 -18.42 7.56
C LEU A 159 -20.19 -17.61 8.21
N GLN A 160 -20.03 -16.29 8.31
CA GLN A 160 -21.09 -15.39 8.81
C GLN A 160 -22.34 -15.43 7.91
N MET A 161 -22.18 -15.58 6.60
CA MET A 161 -23.31 -15.71 5.66
C MET A 161 -24.00 -17.08 5.76
N GLU A 162 -23.22 -18.16 5.93
CA GLU A 162 -23.74 -19.53 6.03
C GLU A 162 -24.41 -19.81 7.38
N HIS A 163 -23.98 -19.15 8.46
CA HIS A 163 -24.46 -19.37 9.82
C HIS A 163 -25.06 -18.10 10.45
N ARG A 164 -25.99 -17.43 9.74
CA ARG A 164 -26.65 -16.18 10.16
C ARG A 164 -27.30 -16.21 11.56
N ASP A 165 -27.66 -17.39 12.07
CA ASP A 165 -28.37 -17.57 13.34
C ASP A 165 -27.47 -17.95 14.53
N LYS A 166 -26.17 -18.12 14.31
CA LYS A 166 -25.18 -18.35 15.37
C LYS A 166 -24.27 -17.14 15.46
N GLU A 167 -23.92 -16.70 16.67
CA GLU A 167 -22.78 -15.80 16.77
C GLU A 167 -21.59 -16.53 16.15
N ALA A 168 -21.06 -16.00 15.04
CA ALA A 168 -19.95 -16.59 14.27
C ALA A 168 -18.64 -16.76 15.09
N GLU A 169 -18.73 -16.47 16.38
CA GLU A 169 -17.70 -16.58 17.39
C GLU A 169 -17.51 -18.02 17.89
N GLU A 170 -18.49 -18.90 17.71
CA GLU A 170 -18.42 -20.27 18.21
C GLU A 170 -17.82 -21.24 17.19
N TYR A 171 -16.50 -21.44 17.32
CA TYR A 171 -15.77 -22.66 16.95
C TYR A 171 -16.10 -23.29 15.58
N VAL A 172 -15.40 -22.85 14.53
CA VAL A 172 -15.21 -23.72 13.36
C VAL A 172 -14.43 -24.94 13.84
N ASP A 173 -14.99 -26.14 13.71
CA ASP A 173 -14.28 -27.37 14.04
C ASP A 173 -12.96 -27.39 13.22
N PRO A 174 -11.78 -27.49 13.86
CA PRO A 174 -10.51 -27.62 13.16
C PRO A 174 -10.48 -28.74 12.10
N LYS A 175 -11.34 -29.77 12.25
CA LYS A 175 -11.51 -30.85 11.27
C LYS A 175 -12.24 -30.39 10.00
N GLU A 176 -13.18 -29.45 10.12
CA GLU A 176 -13.97 -28.90 9.02
C GLU A 176 -13.25 -27.74 8.32
N MET A 177 -12.26 -27.13 8.96
CA MET A 177 -11.42 -26.11 8.33
C MET A 177 -10.64 -26.68 7.14
N PRO A 178 -10.58 -25.96 5.99
CA PRO A 178 -9.70 -26.31 4.88
C PRO A 178 -8.23 -26.35 5.32
N GLU A 179 -7.44 -27.26 4.73
CA GLU A 179 -6.04 -27.51 5.11
C GLU A 179 -5.18 -26.24 5.17
N GLU A 180 -5.38 -25.35 4.20
CA GLU A 180 -4.75 -24.03 4.08
C GLU A 180 -4.98 -23.08 5.27
N PHE A 181 -6.06 -23.28 6.04
CA PHE A 181 -6.36 -22.50 7.24
C PHE A 181 -6.02 -23.25 8.53
N ARG A 182 -5.59 -24.53 8.46
CA ARG A 182 -5.26 -25.35 9.65
C ARG A 182 -3.95 -24.95 10.35
N GLU A 183 -3.25 -23.91 9.88
CA GLU A 183 -2.23 -23.24 10.69
C GLU A 183 -2.89 -22.83 12.03
N SER A 184 -2.22 -23.11 13.17
CA SER A 184 -2.77 -23.11 14.53
C SER A 184 -4.00 -22.23 14.71
N ASN A 185 -5.08 -22.77 15.28
CA ASN A 185 -6.42 -22.16 15.41
C ASN A 185 -6.41 -20.69 15.96
N MET A 186 -5.28 -20.21 16.50
CA MET A 186 -4.99 -18.85 16.93
C MET A 186 -3.82 -18.19 16.16
N SER A 187 -3.78 -18.29 14.82
CA SER A 187 -2.75 -17.59 14.05
C SER A 187 -2.96 -16.07 14.13
N GLU A 188 -1.87 -15.32 14.22
CA GLU A 188 -1.90 -13.84 14.24
C GLU A 188 -2.73 -13.29 13.06
N HIS A 189 -2.63 -13.91 11.88
CA HIS A 189 -3.40 -13.56 10.69
C HIS A 189 -4.92 -13.64 10.91
N ARG A 190 -5.40 -14.66 11.64
CA ARG A 190 -6.83 -14.79 11.98
C ARG A 190 -7.29 -13.65 12.87
N LEU A 191 -6.48 -13.26 13.86
CA LEU A 191 -6.79 -12.15 14.78
C LEU A 191 -6.82 -10.82 14.02
N LEU A 192 -5.85 -10.59 13.14
CA LEU A 192 -5.82 -9.42 12.27
C LEU A 192 -7.06 -9.38 11.36
N ALA A 193 -7.42 -10.50 10.74
CA ALA A 193 -8.62 -10.59 9.90
C ALA A 193 -9.90 -10.19 10.66
N ARG A 194 -10.04 -10.63 11.92
CA ARG A 194 -11.16 -10.22 12.78
C ARG A 194 -11.18 -8.71 13.01
N ALA A 195 -10.01 -8.11 13.23
CA ALA A 195 -9.88 -6.68 13.51
C ALA A 195 -10.09 -5.77 12.29
N LEU A 196 -10.01 -6.29 11.05
CA LEU A 196 -10.25 -5.50 9.85
C LEU A 196 -11.71 -5.02 9.76
N THR A 197 -11.90 -3.73 9.55
CA THR A 197 -13.17 -3.19 9.04
C THR A 197 -13.35 -3.59 7.56
N PHE A 198 -14.56 -3.43 7.02
CA PHE A 198 -14.78 -3.61 5.58
C PHE A 198 -13.90 -2.68 4.74
N SER A 199 -13.72 -1.44 5.19
CA SER A 199 -12.91 -0.44 4.50
C SER A 199 -11.41 -0.77 4.54
N ASP A 200 -10.94 -1.42 5.61
CA ASP A 200 -9.57 -1.93 5.73
C ASP A 200 -9.36 -3.13 4.78
N TYR A 201 -10.31 -4.07 4.77
CA TYR A 201 -10.30 -5.24 3.91
C TYR A 201 -10.34 -4.89 2.41
N ALA A 202 -11.22 -3.95 2.02
CA ALA A 202 -11.31 -3.49 0.63
C ALA A 202 -10.00 -2.85 0.14
N PHE A 203 -9.30 -2.10 1.00
CA PHE A 203 -8.00 -1.54 0.67
C PHE A 203 -6.94 -2.64 0.44
N LEU A 204 -6.86 -3.64 1.32
CA LEU A 204 -5.96 -4.79 1.10
C LEU A 204 -6.26 -5.54 -0.19
N LEU A 205 -7.54 -5.74 -0.51
CA LEU A 205 -7.95 -6.36 -1.76
C LEU A 205 -7.49 -5.56 -2.99
N SER A 206 -7.45 -4.22 -2.87
CA SER A 206 -7.04 -3.33 -3.96
C SER A 206 -5.54 -3.41 -4.30
N CYS A 207 -4.69 -3.90 -3.38
CA CYS A 207 -3.27 -4.11 -3.67
C CYS A 207 -3.11 -5.23 -4.73
N PRO A 208 -2.63 -4.94 -5.95
CA PRO A 208 -2.40 -5.96 -6.97
C PRO A 208 -1.23 -6.88 -6.64
N LEU A 209 -1.16 -8.02 -7.31
CA LEU A 209 0.00 -8.91 -7.25
C LEU A 209 1.24 -8.27 -7.90
N ILE A 210 1.02 -7.60 -9.03
CA ILE A 210 2.06 -6.93 -9.84
C ILE A 210 1.57 -5.50 -10.13
N LEU A 211 2.39 -4.50 -9.83
CA LEU A 211 2.14 -3.10 -10.15
C LEU A 211 3.11 -2.63 -11.24
N GLU A 212 2.57 -2.21 -12.38
CA GLU A 212 3.33 -1.66 -13.49
C GLU A 212 3.57 -0.16 -13.32
N ILE A 213 4.79 0.27 -13.65
CA ILE A 213 5.20 1.68 -13.74
C ILE A 213 5.84 1.88 -15.12
N PRO A 214 5.03 2.11 -16.16
CA PRO A 214 5.48 2.12 -17.56
C PRO A 214 6.57 3.17 -17.83
N GLU A 215 6.49 4.33 -17.19
CA GLU A 215 7.41 5.46 -17.39
C GLU A 215 8.86 5.11 -17.05
N PHE A 216 9.05 4.17 -16.11
CA PHE A 216 10.38 3.70 -15.70
C PHE A 216 10.69 2.28 -16.18
N ASN A 217 9.88 1.73 -17.10
CA ASN A 217 9.93 0.33 -17.53
C ASN A 217 10.16 -0.61 -16.34
N SER A 218 9.33 -0.44 -15.30
CA SER A 218 9.52 -1.04 -14.00
C SER A 218 8.26 -1.72 -13.50
N LEU A 219 8.46 -2.77 -12.70
CA LEU A 219 7.42 -3.47 -11.97
C LEU A 219 7.71 -3.43 -10.48
N VAL A 220 6.68 -3.34 -9.66
CA VAL A 220 6.74 -3.64 -8.23
C VAL A 220 6.01 -4.96 -7.99
N VAL A 221 6.63 -5.85 -7.23
CA VAL A 221 6.09 -7.15 -6.82
C VAL A 221 6.54 -7.44 -5.39
N HIS A 222 5.88 -8.35 -4.68
CA HIS A 222 6.28 -8.62 -3.31
C HIS A 222 7.62 -9.38 -3.21
N ALA A 223 7.73 -10.56 -3.83
CA ALA A 223 8.94 -11.38 -3.74
C ALA A 223 9.79 -11.39 -5.02
N GLY A 224 9.18 -11.66 -6.17
CA GLY A 224 9.91 -11.74 -7.44
C GLY A 224 9.05 -12.21 -8.61
N LEU A 225 9.69 -12.43 -9.76
CA LEU A 225 9.05 -12.92 -10.97
C LEU A 225 9.83 -14.10 -11.53
N ASP A 226 9.12 -15.11 -12.05
CA ASP A 226 9.73 -16.22 -12.77
C ASP A 226 10.38 -15.69 -14.07
N PRO A 227 11.72 -15.76 -14.20
CA PRO A 227 12.43 -15.26 -15.38
C PRO A 227 12.18 -16.06 -16.65
N SER A 228 11.57 -17.26 -16.56
CA SER A 228 11.21 -18.07 -17.72
C SER A 228 9.97 -17.56 -18.44
N ILE A 229 9.16 -16.72 -17.79
CA ILE A 229 7.96 -16.14 -18.36
C ILE A 229 8.34 -14.83 -19.08
N PRO A 230 8.05 -14.69 -20.39
CA PRO A 230 8.35 -13.48 -21.13
C PRO A 230 7.59 -12.25 -20.60
N SER A 231 8.17 -11.05 -20.72
CA SER A 231 7.55 -9.80 -20.24
C SER A 231 6.15 -9.53 -20.84
N ARG A 232 5.89 -9.96 -22.09
CA ARG A 232 4.56 -9.85 -22.73
C ARG A 232 3.47 -10.71 -22.09
N GLU A 233 3.87 -11.67 -21.27
CA GLU A 233 3.02 -12.62 -20.54
C GLU A 233 3.10 -12.38 -19.03
N ILE A 234 3.51 -11.19 -18.58
CA ILE A 234 3.74 -10.93 -17.15
C ILE A 234 2.54 -11.27 -16.26
N LYS A 235 1.32 -11.09 -16.77
CA LYS A 235 0.08 -11.43 -16.07
C LYS A 235 -0.15 -12.93 -15.85
N THR A 236 0.62 -13.81 -16.48
CA THR A 236 0.49 -15.28 -16.33
C THR A 236 1.39 -15.85 -15.23
N GLN A 237 2.16 -14.99 -14.56
CA GLN A 237 2.97 -15.35 -13.41
C GLN A 237 2.12 -16.00 -12.32
N ASP A 238 2.62 -17.10 -11.76
CA ASP A 238 1.96 -17.82 -10.68
C ASP A 238 1.94 -16.95 -9.40
N PRO A 239 0.75 -16.66 -8.83
CA PRO A 239 0.64 -15.79 -7.65
C PRO A 239 1.45 -16.26 -6.44
N GLN A 240 1.54 -17.58 -6.23
CA GLN A 240 2.35 -18.13 -5.14
C GLN A 240 3.82 -17.82 -5.36
N LYS A 241 4.32 -17.92 -6.59
CA LYS A 241 5.72 -17.60 -6.88
C LYS A 241 5.98 -16.12 -6.67
N VAL A 242 5.09 -15.25 -7.14
CA VAL A 242 5.25 -13.79 -7.02
C VAL A 242 5.30 -13.32 -5.57
N MET A 243 4.57 -14.00 -4.67
CA MET A 243 4.57 -13.67 -3.24
C MET A 243 5.63 -14.42 -2.42
N TYR A 244 6.11 -15.59 -2.84
CA TYR A 244 6.95 -16.42 -1.96
C TYR A 244 8.37 -16.67 -2.46
N MET A 245 8.68 -16.49 -3.74
CA MET A 245 9.94 -16.97 -4.30
C MET A 245 11.18 -16.31 -3.70
N ARG A 246 12.23 -17.10 -3.49
CA ARG A 246 13.55 -16.64 -3.04
C ARG A 246 14.66 -17.18 -3.94
N ASN A 247 14.54 -18.43 -4.38
CA ASN A 247 15.52 -19.08 -5.24
C ASN A 247 14.87 -19.68 -6.48
N ILE A 248 15.69 -19.96 -7.49
CA ILE A 248 15.36 -20.83 -8.62
C ILE A 248 16.30 -22.03 -8.58
N TYR A 249 15.72 -23.23 -8.66
CA TYR A 249 16.47 -24.49 -8.66
C TYR A 249 15.92 -25.39 -9.76
N LYS A 250 16.79 -25.75 -10.72
CA LYS A 250 16.41 -26.48 -11.94
C LYS A 250 15.25 -25.78 -12.66
N ASP A 251 15.43 -24.49 -12.91
CA ASP A 251 14.47 -23.61 -13.62
C ASP A 251 13.09 -23.47 -12.97
N VAL A 252 12.92 -23.90 -11.72
CA VAL A 252 11.67 -23.76 -10.97
C VAL A 252 11.85 -22.78 -9.82
N PRO A 253 11.02 -21.72 -9.72
CA PRO A 253 11.00 -20.84 -8.56
C PRO A 253 10.55 -21.54 -7.27
N ARG A 254 11.25 -21.24 -6.17
CA ARG A 254 11.09 -21.85 -4.85
C ARG A 254 11.11 -20.80 -3.75
N ALA A 255 10.27 -21.01 -2.75
CA ALA A 255 10.24 -20.18 -1.54
C ALA A 255 11.45 -20.40 -0.61
N GLY A 256 12.04 -21.60 -0.63
CA GLY A 256 13.18 -21.94 0.22
C GLY A 256 14.51 -21.38 -0.28
N THR A 257 15.42 -21.07 0.65
CA THR A 257 16.76 -20.56 0.36
C THR A 257 17.85 -21.65 0.30
N LYS A 258 17.54 -22.89 0.71
CA LYS A 258 18.51 -23.99 0.87
C LYS A 258 19.12 -24.50 -0.43
N ARG A 259 18.38 -24.47 -1.54
CA ARG A 259 18.81 -24.98 -2.86
C ARG A 259 18.54 -23.93 -3.93
N GLY A 260 19.37 -23.96 -4.98
CA GLY A 260 19.22 -23.05 -6.11
C GLY A 260 19.96 -21.71 -5.95
N LYS A 261 19.81 -20.87 -6.95
CA LYS A 261 20.40 -19.52 -6.98
C LYS A 261 19.32 -18.49 -6.62
N HIS A 262 19.74 -17.37 -6.03
CA HIS A 262 18.85 -16.23 -5.80
C HIS A 262 18.18 -15.80 -7.11
N TRP A 263 16.85 -15.71 -7.12
CA TRP A 263 16.10 -15.42 -8.33
C TRP A 263 16.52 -14.10 -8.99
N ALA A 264 16.78 -13.06 -8.18
CA ALA A 264 17.10 -11.74 -8.71
C ALA A 264 18.42 -11.72 -9.49
N LYS A 265 19.36 -12.63 -9.19
CA LYS A 265 20.58 -12.79 -9.99
C LYS A 265 20.25 -13.28 -11.39
N ILE A 266 19.44 -14.33 -11.49
CA ILE A 266 19.00 -14.90 -12.76
C ILE A 266 18.17 -13.88 -13.55
N TRP A 267 17.28 -13.15 -12.87
CA TRP A 267 16.52 -12.06 -13.50
C TRP A 267 17.45 -11.03 -14.15
N ASN A 268 18.49 -10.58 -13.44
CA ASN A 268 19.43 -9.62 -13.99
C ASN A 268 20.23 -10.18 -15.18
N ASP A 269 20.59 -11.47 -15.15
CA ASP A 269 21.30 -12.12 -16.25
C ASP A 269 20.41 -12.20 -17.50
N VAL A 270 19.13 -12.54 -17.34
CA VAL A 270 18.13 -12.57 -18.42
C VAL A 270 17.89 -11.16 -18.98
N GLN A 271 17.63 -10.18 -18.12
CA GLN A 271 17.31 -8.82 -18.57
C GLN A 271 18.48 -8.14 -19.27
N ARG A 272 19.73 -8.49 -18.95
CA ARG A 272 20.93 -7.98 -19.66
C ARG A 272 20.91 -8.27 -21.16
N LEU A 273 20.21 -9.33 -21.58
CA LEU A 273 20.11 -9.73 -22.99
C LEU A 273 18.96 -9.03 -23.73
N HIS A 274 18.08 -8.32 -23.02
CA HIS A 274 16.94 -7.65 -23.62
C HIS A 274 17.29 -6.25 -24.12
N ARG A 275 16.71 -5.88 -25.27
CA ARG A 275 16.82 -4.52 -25.84
C ARG A 275 16.16 -3.46 -24.93
N PHE A 276 15.08 -3.84 -24.25
CA PHE A 276 14.31 -2.97 -23.34
C PHE A 276 14.16 -3.69 -22.00
N PRO A 277 15.20 -3.67 -21.14
CA PRO A 277 15.23 -4.46 -19.92
C PRO A 277 14.24 -3.93 -18.89
N LEU A 278 13.52 -4.84 -18.25
CA LEU A 278 12.53 -4.54 -17.22
C LEU A 278 13.17 -4.57 -15.82
N THR A 279 12.93 -3.54 -15.02
CA THR A 279 13.43 -3.48 -13.64
C THR A 279 12.37 -3.94 -12.65
N VAL A 280 12.73 -4.83 -11.72
CA VAL A 280 11.79 -5.35 -10.71
C VAL A 280 12.15 -4.85 -9.31
N TRP A 281 11.20 -4.20 -8.66
CA TRP A 281 11.29 -3.70 -7.30
C TRP A 281 10.52 -4.65 -6.36
N TYR A 282 11.13 -5.03 -5.24
CA TYR A 282 10.61 -6.09 -4.38
C TYR A 282 10.99 -5.95 -2.90
N GLY A 283 10.33 -6.75 -2.06
CA GLY A 283 10.51 -6.89 -0.62
C GLY A 283 10.84 -8.34 -0.22
N HIS A 284 10.16 -8.88 0.80
CA HIS A 284 10.10 -10.29 1.26
C HIS A 284 11.37 -10.94 1.80
N ASP A 285 12.54 -10.66 1.18
CA ASP A 285 13.78 -11.36 1.45
C ASP A 285 14.68 -10.71 2.50
N ALA A 286 14.13 -10.44 3.69
CA ALA A 286 14.82 -9.86 4.85
C ALA A 286 16.15 -10.55 5.16
N LYS A 287 16.29 -11.86 4.90
CA LYS A 287 17.54 -12.60 5.10
C LYS A 287 18.68 -12.05 4.24
N ARG A 288 18.37 -11.57 3.03
CA ARG A 288 19.32 -10.97 2.09
C ARG A 288 19.45 -9.46 2.23
N GLY A 289 18.49 -8.80 2.87
CA GLY A 289 18.51 -7.36 3.11
C GLY A 289 18.40 -6.55 1.82
N LEU A 290 18.91 -5.31 1.87
CA LEU A 290 18.94 -4.40 0.74
C LEU A 290 19.74 -4.97 -0.44
N ARG A 291 19.16 -4.93 -1.64
CA ARG A 291 19.79 -5.43 -2.87
C ARG A 291 19.56 -4.45 -4.02
N ILE A 292 20.55 -3.63 -4.36
CA ILE A 292 20.49 -2.77 -5.55
C ILE A 292 21.26 -3.47 -6.69
N MET A 293 20.55 -3.94 -7.72
CA MET A 293 21.12 -4.55 -8.94
C MET A 293 20.61 -3.80 -10.18
N PRO A 294 21.27 -3.89 -11.35
CA PRO A 294 20.87 -3.13 -12.54
C PRO A 294 19.37 -3.24 -12.91
N PHE A 295 18.80 -4.43 -12.83
CA PHE A 295 17.42 -4.74 -13.22
C PHE A 295 16.58 -5.30 -12.06
N SER A 296 17.06 -5.19 -10.83
CA SER A 296 16.23 -5.48 -9.67
C SER A 296 16.64 -4.74 -8.41
N VAL A 297 15.66 -4.34 -7.60
CA VAL A 297 15.85 -3.55 -6.38
C VAL A 297 15.06 -4.17 -5.24
N GLY A 298 15.76 -4.80 -4.28
CA GLY A 298 15.19 -5.40 -3.08
C GLY A 298 15.29 -4.45 -1.90
N THR A 299 14.15 -4.14 -1.27
CA THR A 299 13.99 -3.12 -0.24
C THR A 299 13.75 -3.67 1.16
N ASP A 300 13.48 -4.98 1.30
CA ASP A 300 13.28 -5.62 2.59
C ASP A 300 14.60 -5.77 3.37
N THR A 301 14.81 -4.85 4.29
CA THR A 301 15.95 -4.85 5.22
C THR A 301 15.62 -5.47 6.58
N GLY A 302 14.42 -6.04 6.75
CA GLY A 302 14.02 -6.81 7.92
C GLY A 302 13.69 -5.97 9.14
N CYS A 303 12.88 -4.92 8.98
CA CYS A 303 12.54 -3.97 10.05
C CYS A 303 12.06 -4.67 11.32
N VAL A 304 11.04 -5.53 11.19
CA VAL A 304 10.43 -6.22 12.34
C VAL A 304 11.39 -7.10 13.14
N TYR A 305 12.52 -7.49 12.54
CA TYR A 305 13.57 -8.27 13.19
C TYR A 305 14.63 -7.40 13.88
N GLY A 306 14.38 -6.09 14.02
CA GLY A 306 15.29 -5.15 14.68
C GLY A 306 16.43 -4.65 13.81
N ARG A 307 16.24 -4.63 12.48
CA ARG A 307 17.22 -4.12 11.53
C ARG A 307 16.85 -2.71 11.08
N MET A 308 16.51 -2.52 9.81
CA MET A 308 16.15 -1.23 9.24
C MET A 308 14.79 -1.32 8.56
N LEU A 309 14.08 -0.19 8.46
CA LEU A 309 13.03 0.01 7.47
C LEU A 309 13.62 0.88 6.37
N THR A 310 13.48 0.45 5.12
CA THR A 310 14.16 1.08 3.99
C THR A 310 13.17 1.52 2.92
N ALA A 311 13.36 2.74 2.45
CA ALA A 311 12.76 3.29 1.24
C ALA A 311 13.84 3.49 0.18
N VAL A 312 13.47 3.33 -1.09
CA VAL A 312 14.34 3.62 -2.24
C VAL A 312 13.59 4.47 -3.27
N THR A 313 14.18 5.57 -3.71
CA THR A 313 13.56 6.47 -4.70
C THR A 313 13.68 5.92 -6.13
N MET A 314 12.71 6.23 -6.99
CA MET A 314 12.78 5.98 -8.43
C MET A 314 12.83 7.30 -9.22
N PRO A 315 13.64 7.37 -10.29
CA PRO A 315 14.56 6.35 -10.78
C PRO A 315 15.96 6.38 -10.12
N GLU A 316 16.26 7.35 -9.26
CA GLU A 316 17.63 7.65 -8.77
C GLU A 316 18.23 6.55 -7.88
N ARG A 317 17.38 5.70 -7.28
CA ARG A 317 17.79 4.64 -6.34
C ARG A 317 18.49 5.17 -5.09
N GLU A 318 18.10 6.35 -4.62
CA GLU A 318 18.56 6.86 -3.34
C GLU A 318 17.99 6.00 -2.23
N VAL A 319 18.84 5.55 -1.30
CA VAL A 319 18.46 4.65 -0.21
C VAL A 319 18.30 5.46 1.07
N ILE A 320 17.09 5.47 1.61
CA ILE A 320 16.76 6.10 2.89
C ILE A 320 16.35 5.01 3.87
N SER A 321 16.90 5.02 5.08
CA SER A 321 16.57 3.98 6.08
C SER A 321 16.58 4.50 7.50
N VAL A 322 15.73 3.91 8.35
CA VAL A 322 15.67 4.18 9.79
C VAL A 322 15.87 2.88 10.58
N PRO A 323 16.51 2.93 11.76
CA PRO A 323 16.66 1.74 12.60
C PRO A 323 15.31 1.30 13.17
N CYS A 324 15.12 0.00 13.31
CA CYS A 324 13.91 -0.60 13.85
C CYS A 324 14.14 -1.29 15.18
N LYS A 325 13.10 -1.34 16.02
CA LYS A 325 13.09 -2.22 17.19
C LYS A 325 12.83 -3.66 16.76
N LYS A 326 13.26 -4.61 17.59
CA LYS A 326 13.00 -6.03 17.37
C LYS A 326 11.65 -6.42 17.96
N TYR A 327 10.71 -6.82 17.10
CA TYR A 327 9.39 -7.33 17.49
C TYR A 327 9.24 -8.83 17.21
N ALA A 328 10.00 -9.36 16.25
CA ALA A 328 10.01 -10.77 15.89
C ALA A 328 11.43 -11.35 15.85
N SER A 329 11.55 -12.68 15.97
CA SER A 329 12.81 -13.43 16.01
C SER A 329 13.10 -14.19 14.72
#